data_AF-A0A7T5RHQ4-F1
#
_entry.id   AF-A0A7T5RHQ4-F1
#
_cell.length_a   1.000
_cell.length_b   1.000
_cell.length_c   1.000
_cell.angle_alpha   90.00
_cell.angle_beta   90.00
_cell.angle_gamma   90.00
#
_symmetry.space_group_name_H-M   'P 1'
#
loop_
_entity.id
_entity.type
_entity.pdbx_description
1 polymer ?
#
loop_
_entity_poly.entity_id
_entity_poly.type
_entity_poly.pdbx_seq_one_letter_code
_entity_poly.pdbx_strand_id
1 'polypeptide(L)'
;MGKSFLLSFTLLAGAIFAFPFLSSNSQISTTSGQKVAYDLPYPGILPDNPLYMIKAARDKIQEFITRDNIRKAELYNLLSDKRMFMSQLLAKKGKSQLAINTLSKGEKYFLKIPELLSNSKKQGVKPQDEMILKLKLSNEKHEEVISTFLKEASQDEIEQIRIILQNNQKIKEELKSL
;
A
#
# COMPACT_ATOMS: atom_id res chain seq x y z
N MET A 1 -33.41 46.39 -35.17
CA MET A 1 -32.27 45.81 -35.91
C MET A 1 -31.03 46.01 -35.05
N GLY A 2 -30.35 44.93 -34.65
CA GLY A 2 -29.08 44.95 -33.92
C GLY A 2 -29.20 44.98 -32.39
N LYS A 3 -28.87 43.89 -31.68
CA LYS A 3 -27.55 43.62 -31.01
C LYS A 3 -27.45 44.39 -29.68
N SER A 4 -27.25 43.82 -28.50
CA SER A 4 -26.64 42.55 -28.12
C SER A 4 -27.11 42.15 -26.73
N PHE A 5 -27.35 40.84 -26.57
CA PHE A 5 -27.45 40.12 -25.31
C PHE A 5 -26.02 39.87 -24.82
N LEU A 6 -25.62 40.41 -23.66
CA LEU A 6 -24.45 39.98 -22.86
C LEU A 6 -24.28 40.91 -21.66
N LEU A 7 -24.68 40.44 -20.48
CA LEU A 7 -24.05 40.80 -19.20
C LEU A 7 -24.41 39.69 -18.21
N SER A 8 -23.73 38.57 -18.42
CA SER A 8 -23.72 37.41 -17.54
C SER A 8 -22.88 37.74 -16.31
N PHE A 9 -23.56 37.82 -15.16
CA PHE A 9 -23.17 37.21 -13.90
C PHE A 9 -21.71 37.40 -13.44
N THR A 10 -21.41 38.57 -12.91
CA THR A 10 -20.28 38.80 -12.00
C THR A 10 -20.83 39.26 -10.65
N LEU A 11 -21.03 38.32 -9.71
CA LEU A 11 -20.71 38.46 -8.28
C LEU A 11 -21.16 37.21 -7.52
N LEU A 12 -20.30 36.20 -7.40
CA LEU A 12 -20.30 35.32 -6.21
C LEU A 12 -18.95 34.60 -6.06
N ALA A 13 -17.86 35.37 -6.02
CA ALA A 13 -16.58 34.90 -5.53
C ALA A 13 -16.47 35.34 -4.05
N GLY A 14 -16.86 34.45 -3.14
CA GLY A 14 -16.89 34.78 -1.71
C GLY A 14 -17.32 33.64 -0.81
N ALA A 15 -16.94 32.40 -1.12
CA ALA A 15 -17.04 31.28 -0.18
C ALA A 15 -15.62 30.86 0.21
N ILE A 16 -14.99 31.67 1.06
CA ILE A 16 -13.79 31.28 1.80
C ILE A 16 -14.25 30.19 2.77
N PHE A 17 -14.05 28.94 2.36
CA PHE A 17 -14.15 27.78 3.23
C PHE A 17 -13.07 27.90 4.32
N ALA A 18 -13.40 28.56 5.42
CA ALA A 18 -12.67 28.46 6.67
C ALA A 18 -12.95 27.08 7.28
N PHE A 19 -12.28 26.05 6.77
CA PHE A 19 -12.15 24.80 7.52
C PHE A 19 -11.21 25.07 8.70
N PRO A 20 -11.65 24.91 9.96
CA PRO A 20 -10.73 24.92 11.07
C PRO A 20 -9.81 23.70 10.91
N PHE A 21 -8.53 23.97 10.68
CA PHE A 21 -7.47 22.99 10.74
C PHE A 21 -7.49 22.40 12.16
N LEU A 22 -8.03 21.18 12.30
CA LEU A 22 -8.06 20.47 13.56
C LEU A 22 -6.63 20.01 13.85
N SER A 23 -5.91 20.78 14.66
CA SER A 23 -4.63 20.38 15.22
C SER A 23 -4.84 19.18 16.14
N SER A 24 -4.62 17.97 15.61
CA SER A 24 -4.60 16.75 16.41
C SER A 24 -3.39 16.80 17.35
N ASN A 25 -3.65 17.14 18.61
CA ASN A 25 -2.70 16.98 19.70
C ASN A 25 -2.57 15.47 19.96
N SER A 26 -1.48 14.84 19.50
CA SER A 26 -1.21 13.44 19.77
C SER A 26 -0.70 13.28 21.20
N GLN A 27 -1.63 12.93 22.09
CA GLN A 27 -1.32 12.44 23.43
C GLN A 27 -0.66 11.05 23.27
N ILE A 28 0.62 10.95 23.61
CA ILE A 28 1.36 9.69 23.60
C ILE A 28 0.91 8.88 24.81
N SER A 29 0.00 7.94 24.57
CA SER A 29 -0.27 6.85 25.49
C SER A 29 0.73 5.72 25.21
N THR A 30 1.77 5.65 26.03
CA THR A 30 2.65 4.49 26.12
C THR A 30 1.92 3.36 26.85
N THR A 31 1.53 2.30 26.12
CA THR A 31 1.76 0.86 26.44
C THR A 31 1.03 -0.02 25.40
N SER A 32 1.75 -1.04 24.89
CA SER A 32 1.30 -2.22 24.11
C SER A 32 1.39 -2.13 22.57
N GLY A 33 2.43 -2.77 22.02
CA GLY A 33 2.66 -3.00 20.59
C GLY A 33 3.17 -1.76 19.85
N GLN A 34 4.42 -1.77 19.36
CA GLN A 34 4.93 -0.70 18.51
C GLN A 34 4.10 -0.62 17.22
N LYS A 35 3.10 0.27 17.21
CA LYS A 35 2.30 0.57 16.03
C LYS A 35 3.18 1.40 15.09
N VAL A 36 3.49 0.83 13.92
CA VAL A 36 4.28 1.51 12.89
C VAL A 36 3.46 2.68 12.34
N ALA A 37 4.06 3.87 12.28
CA ALA A 37 3.41 5.08 11.76
C ALA A 37 3.42 5.09 10.22
N TYR A 38 2.59 4.22 9.63
CA TYR A 38 2.42 4.10 8.18
C TYR A 38 0.99 3.67 7.84
N ASP A 39 0.26 4.50 7.12
CA ASP A 39 -1.13 4.21 6.75
C ASP A 39 -1.19 3.42 5.43
N LEU A 40 -1.82 2.24 5.49
CA LEU A 40 -2.07 1.45 4.29
C LEU A 40 -3.16 2.12 3.44
N PRO A 41 -2.95 2.22 2.11
CA PRO A 41 -3.91 2.82 1.20
C PRO A 41 -5.18 1.95 1.11
N TYR A 42 -6.34 2.60 1.07
CA TYR A 42 -7.62 1.89 0.97
C TYR A 42 -7.71 1.03 -0.31
N PRO A 43 -8.11 -0.24 -0.20
CA PRO A 43 -8.03 -1.18 -1.33
C PRO A 43 -9.20 -1.11 -2.32
N GLY A 44 -10.33 -0.53 -1.92
CA GLY A 44 -11.56 -0.53 -2.72
C GLY A 44 -12.19 -1.92 -2.78
N ILE A 45 -12.15 -2.56 -3.96
CA ILE A 45 -12.80 -3.86 -4.22
C ILE A 45 -11.94 -5.00 -3.67
N LEU A 46 -12.55 -5.88 -2.88
CA LEU A 46 -11.91 -7.06 -2.30
C LEU A 46 -11.99 -8.29 -3.23
N PRO A 47 -11.07 -9.27 -3.07
CA PRO A 47 -11.05 -10.53 -3.84
C PRO A 47 -12.30 -11.40 -3.75
N ASP A 48 -13.18 -11.14 -2.79
CA ASP A 48 -14.44 -11.88 -2.62
C ASP A 48 -15.59 -11.35 -3.49
N ASN A 49 -15.37 -10.29 -4.27
CA ASN A 49 -16.36 -9.71 -5.16
C ASN A 49 -16.05 -10.05 -6.65
N PRO A 50 -17.04 -10.39 -7.49
CA PRO A 50 -16.83 -10.67 -8.92
C PRO A 50 -16.12 -9.56 -9.70
N LEU A 51 -16.37 -8.28 -9.37
CA LEU A 51 -15.74 -7.13 -10.01
C LEU A 51 -14.23 -7.03 -9.72
N TYR A 52 -13.72 -7.81 -8.75
CA TYR A 52 -12.28 -7.89 -8.49
C TYR A 52 -11.50 -8.40 -9.71
N MET A 53 -12.11 -9.22 -10.56
CA MET A 53 -11.46 -9.71 -11.79
C MET A 53 -11.06 -8.55 -12.71
N ILE A 54 -11.94 -7.55 -12.85
CA ILE A 54 -11.67 -6.35 -13.67
C ILE A 54 -10.53 -5.54 -13.05
N LYS A 55 -10.54 -5.40 -11.71
CA LYS A 55 -9.45 -4.73 -10.99
C LYS A 55 -8.13 -5.48 -11.18
N ALA A 56 -8.11 -6.79 -11.04
CA ALA A 56 -6.91 -7.60 -11.19
C ALA A 56 -6.35 -7.53 -12.62
N ALA A 57 -7.22 -7.52 -13.63
CA ALA A 57 -6.82 -7.32 -15.02
C ALA A 57 -6.17 -5.94 -15.23
N ARG A 58 -6.77 -4.86 -14.69
CA ARG A 58 -6.17 -3.52 -14.72
C ARG A 58 -4.81 -3.48 -14.05
N ASP A 59 -4.69 -4.03 -12.84
CA ASP A 59 -3.41 -4.08 -12.10
C ASP A 59 -2.34 -4.82 -12.93
N LYS A 60 -2.72 -5.89 -13.65
CA LYS A 60 -1.81 -6.66 -14.51
C LYS A 60 -1.37 -5.88 -15.75
N ILE A 61 -2.29 -5.17 -16.39
CA ILE A 61 -1.99 -4.28 -17.52
C ILE A 61 -1.01 -3.20 -17.07
N GLN A 62 -1.23 -2.60 -15.90
CA GLN A 62 -0.33 -1.58 -15.34
C GLN A 62 1.06 -2.15 -15.03
N GLU A 63 1.15 -3.35 -14.43
CA GLU A 63 2.42 -4.07 -14.20
C GLU A 63 3.18 -4.33 -15.52
N PHE A 64 2.46 -4.67 -16.58
CA PHE A 64 3.05 -4.97 -17.90
C PHE A 64 3.56 -3.71 -18.61
N ILE A 65 2.78 -2.63 -18.59
CA ILE A 65 3.13 -1.36 -19.28
C ILE A 65 4.26 -0.62 -18.54
N THR A 66 4.36 -0.75 -17.22
CA THR A 66 5.38 -0.07 -16.43
C THR A 66 6.74 -0.75 -16.62
N ARG A 67 7.60 -0.13 -17.43
CA ARG A 67 8.95 -0.63 -17.79
C ARG A 67 10.07 -0.06 -16.93
N ASP A 68 9.92 1.18 -16.48
CA ASP A 68 10.92 1.86 -15.65
C ASP A 68 11.05 1.20 -14.26
N ASN A 69 12.27 0.92 -13.82
CA ASN A 69 12.52 0.17 -12.58
C ASN A 69 12.02 0.88 -11.33
N ILE A 70 12.22 2.21 -11.22
CA ILE A 70 11.79 3.00 -10.06
C ILE A 70 10.26 3.05 -10.03
N ARG A 71 9.61 3.41 -11.14
CA ARG A 71 8.15 3.45 -11.23
C ARG A 71 7.51 2.08 -10.99
N LYS A 72 8.19 1.00 -11.43
CA LYS A 72 7.71 -0.37 -11.20
C LYS A 72 7.82 -0.76 -9.74
N ALA A 73 8.88 -0.35 -9.04
CA ALA A 73 9.01 -0.52 -7.61
C ALA A 73 7.92 0.24 -6.83
N GLU A 74 7.61 1.48 -7.20
CA GLU A 74 6.50 2.25 -6.60
C GLU A 74 5.15 1.58 -6.84
N LEU A 75 4.92 1.07 -8.05
CA LEU A 75 3.71 0.31 -8.37
C LEU A 75 3.59 -0.94 -7.51
N TYR A 76 4.67 -1.72 -7.37
CA TYR A 76 4.66 -2.91 -6.52
C TYR A 76 4.45 -2.59 -5.04
N ASN A 77 5.02 -1.49 -4.53
CA ASN A 77 4.72 -1.01 -3.18
C ASN A 77 3.22 -0.74 -3.03
N LEU A 78 2.63 0.04 -3.94
CA LEU A 78 1.20 0.36 -3.92
C LEU A 78 0.30 -0.89 -4.00
N LEU A 79 0.64 -1.84 -4.88
CA LEU A 79 -0.12 -3.07 -5.05
C LEU A 79 0.01 -4.00 -3.83
N SER A 80 1.17 -4.00 -3.19
CA SER A 80 1.42 -4.75 -1.96
C SER A 80 0.64 -4.17 -0.79
N ASP A 81 0.78 -2.86 -0.53
CA ASP A 81 0.11 -2.19 0.60
C ASP A 81 -1.41 -2.33 0.54
N LYS A 82 -1.98 -2.19 -0.66
CA LYS A 82 -3.42 -2.43 -0.86
C LYS A 82 -3.80 -3.86 -0.49
N ARG A 83 -2.99 -4.85 -0.83
CA ARG A 83 -3.26 -6.26 -0.50
C ARG A 83 -3.11 -6.55 0.98
N MET A 84 -2.20 -5.87 1.69
CA MET A 84 -2.12 -5.93 3.14
C MET A 84 -3.40 -5.43 3.81
N PHE A 85 -3.98 -4.34 3.32
CA PHE A 85 -5.27 -3.89 3.84
C PHE A 85 -6.42 -4.82 3.42
N MET A 86 -6.41 -5.34 2.18
CA MET A 86 -7.40 -6.33 1.75
C MET A 86 -7.41 -7.57 2.62
N SER A 87 -6.24 -8.10 2.99
CA SER A 87 -6.15 -9.29 3.83
C SER A 87 -6.78 -9.02 5.19
N GLN A 88 -6.49 -7.88 5.83
CA GLN A 88 -7.11 -7.50 7.09
C GLN A 88 -8.65 -7.41 6.98
N LEU A 89 -9.17 -6.83 5.90
CA LEU A 89 -10.62 -6.74 5.68
C LEU A 89 -11.27 -8.11 5.44
N LEU A 90 -10.59 -9.01 4.74
CA LEU A 90 -11.05 -10.38 4.52
C LEU A 90 -11.02 -11.21 5.81
N ALA A 91 -9.99 -11.06 6.62
CA ALA A 91 -9.88 -11.71 7.93
C ALA A 91 -11.03 -11.27 8.86
N LYS A 92 -11.31 -9.96 8.92
CA LYS A 92 -12.47 -9.41 9.65
C LYS A 92 -13.83 -9.94 9.17
N LYS A 93 -13.90 -10.42 7.92
CA LYS A 93 -15.09 -11.06 7.35
C LYS A 93 -15.14 -12.58 7.58
N GLY A 94 -14.22 -13.14 8.36
CA GLY A 94 -14.11 -14.59 8.62
C GLY A 94 -13.56 -15.40 7.43
N LYS A 95 -13.02 -14.74 6.39
CA LYS A 95 -12.51 -15.41 5.18
C LYS A 95 -11.02 -15.71 5.30
N SER A 96 -10.62 -16.47 6.33
CA SER A 96 -9.22 -16.64 6.75
C SER A 96 -8.29 -17.07 5.60
N GLN A 97 -8.58 -18.20 4.93
CA GLN A 97 -7.73 -18.69 3.85
C GLN A 97 -7.60 -17.69 2.68
N LEU A 98 -8.68 -16.98 2.33
CA LEU A 98 -8.65 -15.95 1.28
C LEU A 98 -7.83 -14.74 1.74
N ALA A 99 -7.88 -14.39 3.03
CA ALA A 99 -7.07 -13.35 3.63
C ALA A 99 -5.57 -13.70 3.56
N ILE A 100 -5.18 -14.92 3.97
CA ILE A 100 -3.78 -15.41 3.90
C ILE A 100 -3.28 -15.46 2.45
N ASN A 101 -4.11 -15.95 1.53
CA ASN A 101 -3.77 -15.94 0.10
C ASN A 101 -3.55 -14.52 -0.44
N THR A 102 -4.32 -13.55 0.05
CA THR A 102 -4.21 -12.14 -0.33
C THR A 102 -2.98 -11.49 0.30
N LEU A 103 -2.69 -11.81 1.56
CA LEU A 103 -1.48 -11.42 2.30
C LEU A 103 -0.22 -11.89 1.56
N SER A 104 -0.16 -13.18 1.21
CA SER A 104 0.94 -13.79 0.46
C SER A 104 1.16 -13.12 -0.90
N LYS A 105 0.07 -12.80 -1.63
CA LYS A 105 0.16 -12.09 -2.91
C LYS A 105 0.71 -10.67 -2.72
N GLY A 106 0.33 -9.98 -1.65
CA GLY A 106 0.88 -8.67 -1.30
C GLY A 106 2.39 -8.74 -1.11
N GLU A 107 2.84 -9.66 -0.25
CA GLU A 107 4.27 -9.82 0.05
C GLU A 107 5.08 -10.21 -1.20
N LYS A 108 4.53 -11.06 -2.08
CA LYS A 108 5.18 -11.43 -3.35
C LYS A 108 5.35 -10.24 -4.32
N TYR A 109 4.50 -9.22 -4.25
CA TYR A 109 4.76 -7.98 -4.99
C TYR A 109 5.89 -7.18 -4.36
N PHE A 110 5.89 -7.07 -3.03
CA PHE A 110 6.91 -6.34 -2.29
C PHE A 110 8.31 -6.96 -2.48
N LEU A 111 8.39 -8.29 -2.54
CA LEU A 111 9.63 -9.06 -2.75
C LEU A 111 10.35 -8.74 -4.06
N LYS A 112 9.65 -8.20 -5.06
CA LYS A 112 10.26 -7.82 -6.34
C LYS A 112 10.96 -6.46 -6.29
N ILE A 113 10.71 -5.65 -5.27
CA ILE A 113 11.18 -4.26 -5.20
C ILE A 113 12.70 -4.15 -5.10
N PRO A 114 13.39 -4.88 -4.18
CA PRO A 114 14.83 -4.67 -4.00
C PRO A 114 15.66 -4.94 -5.26
N GLU A 115 15.30 -5.97 -6.03
CA GLU A 115 15.95 -6.28 -7.30
C GLU A 115 15.81 -5.13 -8.31
N LEU A 116 14.61 -4.54 -8.44
CA LEU A 116 14.39 -3.39 -9.32
C LEU A 116 15.24 -2.19 -8.93
N LEU A 117 15.34 -1.90 -7.62
CA LEU A 117 16.12 -0.77 -7.12
C LEU A 117 17.63 -1.00 -7.30
N SER A 118 18.10 -2.23 -7.07
CA SER A 118 19.48 -2.63 -7.34
C SER A 118 19.82 -2.49 -8.82
N ASN A 119 18.95 -2.94 -9.73
CA ASN A 119 19.13 -2.80 -11.17
C ASN A 119 19.11 -1.34 -11.62
N SER A 120 18.23 -0.51 -11.04
CA SER A 120 18.22 0.94 -11.28
C SER A 120 19.54 1.60 -10.87
N LYS A 121 20.07 1.25 -9.69
CA LYS A 121 21.37 1.75 -9.20
C LYS A 121 22.52 1.36 -10.13
N LYS A 122 22.54 0.13 -10.65
CA LYS A 122 23.50 -0.33 -11.66
C LYS A 122 23.40 0.43 -12.99
N GLN A 123 22.21 0.93 -13.33
CA GLN A 123 21.97 1.78 -14.50
C GLN A 123 22.30 3.27 -14.25
N GLY A 124 22.87 3.60 -13.09
CA GLY A 124 23.23 4.98 -12.72
C GLY A 124 22.06 5.82 -12.21
N VAL A 125 20.88 5.23 -12.01
CA VAL A 125 19.69 5.92 -11.50
C VAL A 125 19.48 5.55 -10.04
N LYS A 126 19.76 6.50 -9.14
CA LYS A 126 19.57 6.32 -7.70
C LYS A 126 18.09 6.58 -7.31
N PRO A 127 17.45 5.69 -6.52
CA PRO A 127 16.16 5.99 -5.91
C PRO A 127 16.25 7.20 -4.97
N GLN A 128 15.15 7.95 -4.84
CA GLN A 128 15.08 9.05 -3.88
C GLN A 128 15.10 8.51 -2.44
N ASP A 129 15.78 9.20 -1.53
CA ASP A 129 15.91 8.74 -0.14
C ASP A 129 14.53 8.66 0.56
N GLU A 130 13.60 9.56 0.22
CA GLU A 130 12.20 9.52 0.69
C GLU A 130 11.48 8.23 0.27
N MET A 131 11.70 7.78 -0.97
CA MET A 131 11.15 6.52 -1.47
C MET A 131 11.69 5.33 -0.67
N ILE A 132 13.00 5.30 -0.37
CA ILE A 132 13.60 4.24 0.44
C ILE A 132 13.05 4.24 1.86
N LEU A 133 12.90 5.42 2.47
CA LEU A 133 12.27 5.55 3.79
C LEU A 133 10.84 5.03 3.78
N LYS A 134 10.05 5.40 2.76
CA LYS A 134 8.67 4.92 2.58
C LYS A 134 8.62 3.40 2.48
N LEU A 135 9.54 2.78 1.75
CA LEU A 135 9.60 1.32 1.61
C LEU A 135 9.95 0.64 2.94
N LYS A 136 10.87 1.21 3.72
CA LYS A 136 11.20 0.68 5.06
C LYS A 136 9.99 0.74 6.00
N LEU A 137 9.29 1.86 6.04
CA LEU A 137 8.06 2.01 6.83
C LEU A 137 6.94 1.08 6.36
N SER A 138 6.79 0.91 5.05
CA SER A 138 5.83 -0.04 4.48
C SER A 138 6.17 -1.48 4.89
N ASN A 139 7.43 -1.90 4.76
CA ASN A 139 7.90 -3.22 5.18
C ASN A 139 7.65 -3.49 6.67
N GLU A 140 7.94 -2.53 7.55
CA GLU A 140 7.64 -2.62 8.97
C GLU A 140 6.14 -2.73 9.24
N LYS A 141 5.30 -2.00 8.49
CA LYS A 141 3.85 -2.14 8.58
C LYS A 141 3.39 -3.52 8.11
N HIS A 142 3.98 -4.08 7.06
CA HIS A 142 3.68 -5.43 6.60
C HIS A 142 4.05 -6.45 7.68
N GLU A 143 5.21 -6.30 8.34
CA GLU A 143 5.64 -7.13 9.47
C GLU A 143 4.62 -7.10 10.62
N GLU A 144 4.12 -5.92 10.97
CA GLU A 144 3.05 -5.73 11.97
C GLU A 144 1.78 -6.50 11.55
N VAL A 145 1.33 -6.35 10.30
CA VAL A 145 0.14 -7.06 9.80
C VAL A 145 0.35 -8.57 9.81
N ILE A 146 1.47 -9.07 9.28
CA ILE A 146 1.79 -10.51 9.23
C ILE A 146 1.85 -11.10 10.65
N SER A 147 2.41 -10.34 11.60
CA SER A 147 2.48 -10.75 13.00
C SER A 147 1.10 -10.86 13.65
N THR A 148 0.16 -9.97 13.31
CA THR A 148 -1.23 -10.11 13.74
C THR A 148 -1.86 -11.38 13.17
N PHE A 149 -1.65 -11.67 11.88
CA PHE A 149 -2.12 -12.92 11.27
C PHE A 149 -1.54 -14.15 11.97
N LEU A 150 -0.25 -14.16 12.33
CA LEU A 150 0.36 -15.28 13.07
C LEU A 150 -0.27 -15.51 14.44
N LYS A 151 -0.65 -14.44 15.16
CA LYS A 151 -1.27 -14.54 16.49
C LYS A 151 -2.68 -15.14 16.43
N GLU A 152 -3.37 -14.94 15.32
CA GLU A 152 -4.76 -15.36 15.13
C GLU A 152 -4.89 -16.66 14.30
N ALA A 153 -3.77 -17.19 13.79
CA ALA A 153 -3.72 -18.33 12.88
C ALA A 153 -4.04 -19.68 13.57
N SER A 154 -4.75 -20.54 12.84
CA SER A 154 -4.84 -21.97 13.18
C SER A 154 -3.53 -22.70 12.89
N GLN A 155 -3.35 -23.90 13.46
CA GLN A 155 -2.11 -24.68 13.29
C GLN A 155 -1.74 -24.92 11.82
N ASP A 156 -2.74 -25.17 10.97
CA ASP A 156 -2.55 -25.46 9.54
C ASP A 156 -2.15 -24.22 8.72
N GLU A 157 -2.42 -23.02 9.25
CA GLU A 157 -2.14 -21.73 8.60
C GLU A 157 -0.77 -21.17 8.98
N ILE A 158 -0.24 -21.52 10.15
CA ILE A 158 0.98 -20.96 10.73
C ILE A 158 2.16 -21.06 9.75
N GLU A 159 2.37 -22.22 9.12
CA GLU A 159 3.53 -22.41 8.25
C GLU A 159 3.48 -21.51 7.02
N GLN A 160 2.30 -21.37 6.42
CA GLN A 160 2.11 -20.46 5.28
C GLN A 160 2.43 -19.01 5.68
N ILE A 161 2.01 -18.59 6.87
CA ILE A 161 2.24 -17.21 7.33
C ILE A 161 3.71 -17.00 7.74
N ARG A 162 4.40 -18.02 8.29
CA ARG A 162 5.85 -17.94 8.56
C ARG A 162 6.66 -17.72 7.28
N ILE A 163 6.30 -18.40 6.19
CA ILE A 163 6.94 -18.18 4.88
C ILE A 163 6.74 -16.72 4.42
N ILE A 164 5.56 -16.15 4.65
CA ILE A 164 5.29 -14.73 4.34
C ILE A 164 6.17 -13.82 5.20
N LEU A 165 6.28 -14.09 6.51
CA LEU A 165 7.15 -13.32 7.41
C LEU A 165 8.63 -13.41 7.02
N GLN A 166 9.11 -14.59 6.61
CA GLN A 166 10.48 -14.78 6.13
C GLN A 166 10.77 -13.93 4.88
N ASN A 167 9.82 -13.85 3.94
CA ASN A 167 9.97 -12.97 2.78
C ASN A 167 10.06 -11.50 3.21
N ASN A 168 9.21 -11.08 4.14
CA ASN A 168 9.23 -9.73 4.68
C ASN A 168 10.58 -9.37 5.33
N GLN A 169 11.12 -10.27 6.16
CA GLN A 169 12.42 -10.11 6.81
C GLN A 169 13.56 -10.07 5.80
N LYS A 170 13.53 -10.94 4.78
CA LYS A 170 14.50 -10.90 3.69
C LYS A 170 14.51 -9.53 3.00
N ILE A 171 13.33 -8.99 2.69
CA ILE A 171 13.21 -7.68 2.04
C ILE A 171 13.72 -6.57 2.97
N LYS A 172 13.43 -6.66 4.27
CA LYS A 172 13.95 -5.71 5.29
C LYS A 172 15.46 -5.60 5.23
N GLU A 173 16.16 -6.74 5.16
CA GLU A 173 17.62 -6.76 5.04
C GLU A 173 18.11 -6.21 3.69
N GLU A 174 17.46 -6.57 2.58
CA GLU A 174 17.82 -6.04 1.26
C GLU A 174 17.63 -4.52 1.19
N LEU A 175 16.57 -3.96 1.80
CA LEU A 175 16.32 -2.51 1.87
C LEU A 175 17.33 -1.75 2.75
N LYS A 176 18.01 -2.41 3.70
CA LYS A 176 19.10 -1.78 4.46
C LYS A 176 20.34 -1.52 3.61
N SER A 177 20.52 -2.30 2.54
CA SER A 177 21.71 -2.25 1.67
C SER A 177 21.62 -1.23 0.52
N LEU A 178 20.46 -0.61 0.32
CA LEU A 178 20.20 0.34 -0.77
C LEU A 178 20.70 1.75 -0.45
#